data_AF-A0A1J4NU89-F1
#
_entry.id   AF-A0A1J4NU89-F1
#
_cell.length_a   1.000
_cell.length_b   1.000
_cell.length_c   1.000
_cell.angle_alpha   90.00
_cell.angle_beta   90.00
_cell.angle_gamma   90.00
#
_symmetry.space_group_name_H-M   'P 1'
#
loop_
_entity.id
_entity.type
_entity.pdbx_description
1 polymer ?
#
loop_
_entity_poly.entity_id
_entity_poly.type
_entity_poly.pdbx_seq_one_letter_code
_entity_poly.pdbx_strand_id
1 'polypeptide(L)'
;MSADTCEPLRLPASAIPGDCRAWESGQAGAWTDALPPWWLPLRARALVVLVALLGALLLPLGGQPAVVSALLPLQLVWLTGRPEAVRFTAPALVVAVAVERPDTVLTAVALVVAVGVLVLAELRLRARVRQRGLAVEAAGGVTVAAPDRDRRPARGAFLIGFGAVVTAVGAALVATHGLWSDVEDRRDSASVGWLVAGLGLTLLLSGLLGRRRALALRAAPVPVLRVLVRQRADLDMEVFAADDVTALRPLLTVPVTNAHDDEDGADDEEEERELNELLDALEDGRPGPLREAVLYGVPCDGAEVLLVSAPTDPRDPPSVEWSTGPVQPLVSASLARRAAREKRDVARTAREEARIAAAARAAAAVMAAVPVRSWRAGAVDRLVGALMVLAAVCVIWATYTDSAAGRWQQILMFVLGLFGAGRCARHLAWRITADRTGLWINGFRKDTHVLWDDLRPVRREAFQVELRWNDGSWEVGAPRWDRLQRRYGLTHPYDTLAAEVTVLRDDPALRPTADSDPAERARPLWPLTALLAAAWTAAVVCTLVWF
;
A
#
# COMPACT_ATOMS: atom_id res chain seq x y z
N MET A 1 5.54 22.34 -18.98
CA MET A 1 6.58 21.38 -18.57
C MET A 1 7.68 21.43 -19.62
N SER A 2 8.67 22.30 -19.42
CA SER A 2 9.96 22.09 -20.07
C SER A 2 10.51 20.81 -19.46
N ALA A 3 10.77 19.80 -20.28
CA ALA A 3 11.66 18.73 -19.88
C ALA A 3 13.03 19.39 -19.73
N ASP A 4 13.40 19.78 -18.51
CA ASP A 4 14.81 19.95 -18.20
C ASP A 4 15.44 18.61 -18.54
N THR A 5 16.12 18.56 -19.67
CA THR A 5 16.99 17.46 -20.06
C THR A 5 18.18 17.53 -19.12
N CYS A 6 17.96 17.16 -17.86
CA CYS A 6 19.03 16.90 -16.91
C CYS A 6 19.81 15.73 -17.48
N GLU A 7 21.06 15.99 -17.85
CA GLU A 7 22.01 14.96 -18.21
C GLU A 7 22.04 13.91 -17.07
N PRO A 8 22.00 12.60 -17.39
CA PRO A 8 22.01 11.58 -16.35
C PRO A 8 23.27 11.70 -15.49
N LEU A 9 23.12 11.57 -14.18
CA LEU A 9 24.23 11.56 -13.24
C LEU A 9 25.15 10.40 -13.59
N ARG A 10 26.44 10.70 -13.81
CA ARG A 10 27.41 9.75 -14.33
C ARG A 10 27.94 8.84 -13.23
N LEU A 11 28.07 7.56 -13.55
CA LEU A 11 28.72 6.60 -12.67
C LEU A 11 30.24 6.74 -12.87
N PRO A 12 31.05 6.86 -11.79
CA PRO A 12 32.51 6.88 -11.92
C PRO A 12 33.03 5.68 -12.70
N ALA A 13 34.01 5.89 -13.59
CA ALA A 13 34.56 4.83 -14.44
C ALA A 13 35.15 3.65 -13.63
N SER A 14 35.61 3.90 -12.39
CA SER A 14 36.09 2.87 -11.47
C SER A 14 35.00 1.88 -11.01
N ALA A 15 33.73 2.29 -11.03
CA ALA A 15 32.60 1.46 -10.65
C ALA A 15 31.99 0.69 -11.84
N ILE A 16 32.44 0.96 -13.08
CA ILE A 16 32.00 0.29 -14.29
C ILE A 16 32.99 -0.85 -14.60
N PRO A 17 32.56 -2.12 -14.58
CA PRO A 17 33.42 -3.22 -15.04
C PRO A 17 33.82 -3.01 -16.50
N GLY A 18 35.11 -3.19 -16.82
CA GLY A 18 35.70 -2.71 -18.09
C GLY A 18 35.03 -3.19 -19.38
N ASP A 19 34.47 -4.40 -19.40
CA ASP A 19 33.79 -4.97 -20.58
C ASP A 19 32.25 -4.83 -20.52
N CYS A 20 31.71 -4.10 -19.55
CA CYS A 20 30.27 -3.98 -19.34
C CYS A 20 29.59 -3.31 -20.56
N ARG A 21 28.65 -4.01 -21.18
CA ARG A 21 27.91 -3.51 -22.34
C ARG A 21 26.73 -2.64 -21.92
N ALA A 22 26.49 -1.59 -22.70
CA ALA A 22 25.28 -0.80 -22.60
C ALA A 22 24.06 -1.64 -23.03
N TRP A 23 23.01 -1.65 -22.21
CA TRP A 23 21.75 -2.28 -22.57
C TRP A 23 20.93 -1.32 -23.41
N GLU A 24 21.08 -1.41 -24.72
CA GLU A 24 20.45 -0.49 -25.68
C GLU A 24 18.96 -0.78 -25.90
N SER A 25 18.21 0.22 -26.31
CA SER A 25 16.77 0.17 -26.55
C SER A 25 16.34 -0.94 -27.51
N GLY A 26 17.17 -1.30 -28.50
CA GLY A 26 16.91 -2.42 -29.42
C GLY A 26 16.91 -3.78 -28.70
N GLN A 27 17.94 -4.04 -27.89
CA GLN A 27 18.05 -5.26 -27.08
C GLN A 27 16.96 -5.31 -26.00
N ALA A 28 16.71 -4.16 -25.37
CA ALA A 28 15.64 -4.00 -24.39
C ALA A 28 14.26 -4.25 -25.01
N GLY A 29 14.04 -3.79 -26.25
CA GLY A 29 12.83 -4.05 -27.04
C GLY A 29 12.58 -5.53 -27.23
N ALA A 30 13.57 -6.27 -27.74
CA ALA A 30 13.49 -7.73 -27.90
C ALA A 30 13.20 -8.43 -26.56
N TRP A 31 13.83 -7.97 -25.47
CA TRP A 31 13.58 -8.50 -24.13
C TRP A 31 12.15 -8.23 -23.62
N THR A 32 11.59 -7.04 -23.92
CA THR A 32 10.19 -6.72 -23.58
C THR A 32 9.20 -7.51 -24.45
N ASP A 33 9.53 -7.80 -25.70
CA ASP A 33 8.68 -8.60 -26.60
C ASP A 33 8.62 -10.07 -26.17
N ALA A 34 9.61 -10.54 -25.41
CA ALA A 34 9.62 -11.88 -24.82
C ALA A 34 8.70 -12.01 -23.58
N LEU A 35 8.05 -10.93 -23.13
CA LEU A 35 7.10 -10.96 -22.02
C LEU A 35 5.87 -11.82 -22.34
N PRO A 36 5.22 -12.39 -21.29
CA PRO A 36 3.95 -13.06 -21.51
C PRO A 36 2.89 -12.06 -22.01
N PRO A 37 1.82 -12.56 -22.66
CA PRO A 37 0.74 -11.72 -23.15
C PRO A 37 0.17 -10.78 -22.08
N TRP A 38 -0.22 -9.57 -22.47
CA TRP A 38 -0.66 -8.49 -21.56
C TRP A 38 -1.86 -8.86 -20.66
N TRP A 39 -2.65 -9.86 -21.03
CA TRP A 39 -3.79 -10.34 -20.25
C TRP A 39 -3.37 -11.31 -19.13
N LEU A 40 -2.14 -11.82 -19.15
CA LEU A 40 -1.59 -12.64 -18.09
C LEU A 40 -1.19 -11.76 -16.90
N PRO A 41 -1.73 -12.00 -15.69
CA PRO A 41 -1.40 -11.19 -14.53
C PRO A 41 0.04 -11.46 -14.08
N LEU A 42 0.96 -10.55 -14.44
CA LEU A 42 2.35 -10.56 -13.97
C LEU A 42 2.49 -10.15 -12.50
N ARG A 43 1.54 -9.34 -11.99
CA ARG A 43 1.54 -8.81 -10.63
C ARG A 43 0.40 -9.42 -9.81
N ALA A 44 0.75 -9.99 -8.66
CA ALA A 44 -0.22 -10.23 -7.59
C ALA A 44 -0.69 -8.86 -7.07
N ARG A 45 -1.84 -8.39 -7.56
CA ARG A 45 -2.44 -7.17 -7.02
C ARG A 45 -3.03 -7.49 -5.65
N ALA A 46 -3.08 -6.52 -4.74
CA ALA A 46 -3.85 -6.63 -3.50
C ALA A 46 -5.28 -7.12 -3.76
N LEU A 47 -5.85 -6.76 -4.92
CA LEU A 47 -7.13 -7.28 -5.40
C LEU A 47 -7.15 -8.81 -5.58
N VAL A 48 -6.09 -9.44 -6.08
CA VAL A 48 -6.03 -10.91 -6.25
C VAL A 48 -6.02 -11.59 -4.88
N VAL A 49 -5.26 -11.04 -3.92
CA VAL A 49 -5.26 -11.52 -2.54
C VAL A 49 -6.62 -11.31 -1.89
N LEU A 50 -7.24 -10.13 -2.08
CA LEU A 50 -8.57 -9.84 -1.57
C LEU A 50 -9.64 -10.77 -2.16
N VAL A 51 -9.62 -11.01 -3.47
CA VAL A 51 -10.52 -11.95 -4.15
C VAL A 51 -10.27 -13.37 -3.66
N ALA A 52 -9.02 -13.73 -3.38
CA ALA A 52 -8.69 -15.03 -2.79
C ALA A 52 -9.25 -15.17 -1.36
N LEU A 53 -9.11 -14.14 -0.53
CA LEU A 53 -9.67 -14.08 0.82
C LEU A 53 -11.22 -14.13 0.79
N LEU A 54 -11.85 -13.34 -0.07
CA LEU A 54 -13.30 -13.35 -0.26
C LEU A 54 -13.79 -14.70 -0.78
N GLY A 55 -13.09 -15.31 -1.73
CA GLY A 55 -13.41 -16.65 -2.22
C GLY A 55 -13.35 -17.69 -1.10
N ALA A 56 -12.29 -17.65 -0.29
CA ALA A 56 -12.14 -18.57 0.84
C ALA A 56 -13.18 -18.36 1.96
N LEU A 57 -13.73 -17.15 2.08
CA LEU A 57 -14.82 -16.84 3.02
C LEU A 57 -16.21 -17.22 2.45
N LEU A 58 -16.43 -17.05 1.15
CA LEU A 58 -17.74 -17.25 0.52
C LEU A 58 -17.99 -18.70 0.05
N LEU A 59 -16.94 -19.44 -0.33
CA LEU A 59 -17.07 -20.83 -0.78
C LEU A 59 -17.60 -21.79 0.31
N PRO A 60 -17.22 -21.66 1.61
CA PRO A 60 -17.81 -22.44 2.69
C PRO A 60 -19.32 -22.20 2.86
N LEU A 61 -19.80 -20.97 2.66
CA LEU A 61 -21.24 -20.64 2.69
C LEU A 61 -22.03 -21.40 1.61
N GLY A 62 -21.37 -21.78 0.52
CA GLY A 62 -21.93 -22.65 -0.53
C GLY A 62 -21.85 -24.15 -0.23
N GLY A 63 -21.46 -24.54 0.99
CA GLY A 63 -21.34 -25.94 1.43
C GLY A 63 -20.15 -26.70 0.85
N GLN A 64 -19.12 -26.00 0.37
CA GLN A 64 -17.90 -26.61 -0.18
C GLN A 64 -16.95 -27.08 0.93
N PRO A 65 -16.17 -28.15 0.71
CA PRO A 65 -15.16 -28.61 1.67
C PRO A 65 -14.10 -27.53 1.94
N ALA A 66 -13.67 -27.43 3.20
CA ALA A 66 -12.70 -26.44 3.67
C ALA A 66 -11.41 -26.38 2.84
N VAL A 67 -10.86 -27.55 2.49
CA VAL A 67 -9.64 -27.68 1.70
C VAL A 67 -9.81 -27.12 0.29
N VAL A 68 -10.97 -27.35 -0.34
CA VAL A 68 -11.28 -26.85 -1.69
C VAL A 68 -11.46 -25.33 -1.66
N SER A 69 -12.19 -24.84 -0.65
CA SER A 69 -12.41 -23.41 -0.41
C SER A 69 -11.11 -22.64 -0.19
N ALA A 70 -10.08 -23.27 0.39
CA ALA A 70 -8.75 -22.68 0.56
C ALA A 70 -7.86 -22.82 -0.68
N LEU A 71 -7.79 -24.00 -1.30
CA LEU A 71 -6.84 -24.27 -2.39
C LEU A 71 -7.19 -23.54 -3.68
N LEU A 72 -8.47 -23.44 -4.04
CA LEU A 72 -8.91 -22.78 -5.27
C LEU A 72 -8.47 -21.30 -5.34
N PRO A 73 -8.72 -20.45 -4.33
CA PRO A 73 -8.22 -19.09 -4.32
C PRO A 73 -6.68 -19.02 -4.22
N LEU A 74 -6.03 -19.95 -3.52
CA LEU A 74 -4.56 -20.03 -3.46
C LEU A 74 -3.93 -20.30 -4.84
N GLN A 75 -4.60 -21.01 -5.76
CA GLN A 75 -4.10 -21.17 -7.14
C GLN A 75 -3.88 -19.83 -7.85
N LEU A 76 -4.75 -18.84 -7.63
CA LEU A 76 -4.61 -17.51 -8.22
C LEU A 76 -3.43 -16.75 -7.61
N VAL A 77 -3.23 -16.89 -6.30
CA VAL A 77 -2.08 -16.32 -5.59
C VAL A 77 -0.77 -16.94 -6.08
N TRP A 78 -0.72 -18.27 -6.23
CA TRP A 78 0.46 -18.96 -6.75
C TRP A 78 0.72 -18.67 -8.22
N LEU A 79 -0.30 -18.61 -9.07
CA LEU A 79 -0.10 -18.22 -10.47
C LEU A 79 0.56 -16.84 -10.62
N THR A 80 0.19 -15.91 -9.75
CA THR A 80 0.68 -14.53 -9.80
C THR A 80 1.99 -14.30 -9.06
N GLY A 81 2.26 -15.02 -7.96
CA GLY A 81 3.49 -14.86 -7.19
C GLY A 81 4.57 -15.92 -7.45
N ARG A 82 4.16 -17.17 -7.73
CA ARG A 82 4.99 -18.38 -7.74
C ARG A 82 4.46 -19.42 -8.75
N PRO A 83 4.55 -19.15 -10.07
CA PRO A 83 4.07 -20.08 -11.09
C PRO A 83 4.75 -21.46 -11.02
N GLU A 84 5.93 -21.57 -10.41
CA GLU A 84 6.60 -22.85 -10.17
C GLU A 84 5.81 -23.77 -9.23
N ALA A 85 5.11 -23.19 -8.23
CA ALA A 85 4.33 -23.96 -7.25
C ALA A 85 3.09 -24.59 -7.88
N VAL A 86 2.50 -23.92 -8.88
CA VAL A 86 1.29 -24.37 -9.60
C VAL A 86 1.46 -25.79 -10.18
N ARG A 87 2.67 -26.16 -10.62
CA ARG A 87 2.96 -27.51 -11.15
C ARG A 87 2.63 -28.63 -10.17
N PHE A 88 2.77 -28.36 -8.88
CA PHE A 88 2.52 -29.32 -7.82
C PHE A 88 1.15 -29.12 -7.19
N THR A 89 0.73 -27.86 -7.04
CA THR A 89 -0.50 -27.54 -6.33
C THR A 89 -1.76 -27.72 -7.18
N ALA A 90 -1.68 -27.58 -8.51
CA ALA A 90 -2.83 -27.79 -9.39
C ALA A 90 -3.26 -29.28 -9.43
N PRO A 91 -2.35 -30.27 -9.59
CA PRO A 91 -2.70 -31.69 -9.41
C PRO A 91 -3.21 -32.01 -8.00
N ALA A 92 -2.59 -31.41 -6.97
CA ALA A 92 -3.03 -31.61 -5.58
C ALA A 92 -4.46 -31.12 -5.33
N LEU A 93 -4.88 -30.02 -5.97
CA LEU A 93 -6.27 -29.55 -5.92
C LEU A 93 -7.24 -30.58 -6.51
N VAL A 94 -6.91 -31.18 -7.66
CA VAL A 94 -7.77 -32.19 -8.30
C VAL A 94 -7.90 -33.43 -7.40
N VAL A 95 -6.78 -33.89 -6.82
CA VAL A 95 -6.79 -35.02 -5.88
C VAL A 95 -7.60 -34.68 -4.63
N ALA A 96 -7.41 -33.50 -4.05
CA ALA A 96 -8.16 -33.06 -2.86
C ALA A 96 -9.67 -33.03 -3.12
N VAL A 97 -10.10 -32.47 -4.27
CA VAL A 97 -11.51 -32.46 -4.65
C VAL A 97 -12.05 -33.87 -4.82
N ALA A 98 -11.33 -34.76 -5.53
CA ALA A 98 -11.77 -36.13 -5.79
C ALA A 98 -11.89 -36.98 -4.51
N VAL A 99 -11.03 -36.74 -3.51
CA VAL A 99 -11.04 -37.47 -2.23
C VAL A 99 -12.12 -36.94 -1.29
N GLU A 100 -12.27 -35.61 -1.18
CA GLU A 100 -13.22 -34.98 -0.24
C GLU A 100 -14.68 -35.09 -0.69
N ARG A 101 -14.92 -34.96 -2.00
CA ARG A 101 -16.24 -35.18 -2.59
C ARG A 101 -16.08 -35.81 -3.97
N PRO A 102 -16.31 -37.13 -4.12
CA PRO A 102 -16.27 -37.83 -5.40
C PRO A 102 -17.50 -37.48 -6.26
N ASP A 103 -17.73 -36.19 -6.50
CA ASP A 103 -18.67 -35.65 -7.46
C ASP A 103 -17.93 -35.43 -8.78
N THR A 104 -18.39 -36.10 -9.83
CA THR A 104 -17.82 -36.04 -11.18
C THR A 104 -17.83 -34.63 -11.75
N VAL A 105 -18.87 -33.82 -11.44
CA VAL A 105 -18.99 -32.45 -11.96
C VAL A 105 -17.98 -31.54 -11.29
N LEU A 106 -17.90 -31.57 -9.95
CA LEU A 106 -16.95 -30.75 -9.20
C LEU A 106 -15.50 -31.13 -9.55
N THR A 107 -15.22 -32.42 -9.70
CA THR A 107 -13.90 -32.92 -10.11
C THR A 107 -13.55 -32.46 -11.53
N ALA A 108 -14.50 -32.49 -12.47
CA ALA A 108 -14.29 -31.98 -13.82
C ALA A 108 -14.02 -30.46 -13.83
N VAL A 109 -14.76 -29.69 -13.03
CA VAL A 109 -14.52 -28.24 -12.88
C VAL A 109 -13.13 -27.98 -12.29
N ALA A 110 -12.76 -28.69 -11.22
CA ALA A 110 -11.44 -28.58 -10.60
C ALA A 110 -10.32 -28.93 -11.59
N LEU A 111 -10.50 -29.96 -12.41
CA LEU A 111 -9.56 -30.34 -13.47
C LEU A 111 -9.42 -29.23 -14.53
N VAL A 112 -10.53 -28.66 -15.00
CA VAL A 112 -10.50 -27.54 -15.97
C VAL A 112 -9.76 -26.34 -15.39
N VAL A 113 -10.04 -25.97 -14.14
CA VAL A 113 -9.34 -24.89 -13.44
C VAL A 113 -7.85 -25.21 -13.29
N ALA A 114 -7.51 -26.41 -12.82
CA ALA A 114 -6.13 -26.85 -12.63
C ALA A 114 -5.32 -26.81 -13.94
N VAL A 115 -5.89 -27.33 -15.03
CA VAL A 115 -5.29 -27.30 -16.37
C VAL A 115 -5.13 -25.85 -16.85
N GLY A 116 -6.17 -25.03 -16.68
CA GLY A 116 -6.11 -23.60 -17.02
C GLY A 116 -4.96 -22.89 -16.31
N VAL A 117 -4.90 -22.97 -14.98
CA VAL A 117 -3.84 -22.32 -14.18
C VAL A 117 -2.46 -22.89 -14.52
N LEU A 118 -2.34 -24.20 -14.77
CA LEU A 118 -1.07 -24.82 -15.19
C LEU A 118 -0.58 -24.30 -16.54
N VAL A 119 -1.47 -24.21 -17.55
CA VAL A 119 -1.13 -23.65 -18.87
C VAL A 119 -0.66 -22.21 -18.73
N LEU A 120 -1.36 -21.41 -17.93
CA LEU A 120 -0.97 -20.02 -17.66
C LEU A 120 0.39 -19.91 -16.96
N ALA A 121 0.67 -20.79 -16.00
CA ALA A 121 1.96 -20.86 -15.33
C ALA A 121 3.09 -21.26 -16.30
N GLU A 122 2.87 -22.23 -17.18
CA GLU A 122 3.86 -22.64 -18.19
C GLU A 122 4.16 -21.55 -19.21
N LEU A 123 3.14 -20.81 -19.66
CA LEU A 123 3.34 -19.65 -20.54
C LEU A 123 4.26 -18.61 -19.88
N ARG A 124 4.04 -18.34 -18.59
CA ARG A 124 4.87 -17.42 -17.81
C ARG A 124 6.30 -17.92 -17.65
N LEU A 125 6.48 -19.19 -17.31
CA LEU A 125 7.81 -19.79 -17.14
C LEU A 125 8.60 -19.83 -18.45
N ARG A 126 7.94 -20.10 -19.58
CA ARG A 126 8.56 -20.04 -20.91
C ARG A 126 8.98 -18.62 -21.29
N ALA A 127 8.13 -17.63 -21.03
CA ALA A 127 8.47 -16.23 -21.22
C ALA A 127 9.72 -15.85 -20.40
N ARG A 128 9.75 -16.24 -19.12
CA ARG A 128 10.91 -16.03 -18.24
C ARG A 128 12.20 -16.64 -18.78
N VAL A 129 12.15 -17.87 -19.31
CA VAL A 129 13.33 -18.52 -19.92
C VAL A 129 13.83 -17.73 -21.13
N ARG A 130 12.92 -17.26 -22.00
CA ARG A 130 13.28 -16.43 -23.16
C ARG A 130 13.92 -15.10 -22.74
N GLN A 131 13.31 -14.41 -21.79
CA GLN A 131 13.87 -13.17 -21.23
C GLN A 131 15.26 -13.39 -20.64
N ARG A 132 15.45 -14.49 -19.91
CA ARG A 132 16.76 -14.86 -19.36
C ARG A 132 17.80 -15.03 -20.46
N GLY A 133 17.45 -15.72 -21.55
CA GLY A 133 18.34 -15.90 -22.71
C GLY A 133 18.75 -14.57 -23.34
N LEU A 134 17.77 -13.70 -23.63
CA LEU A 134 18.01 -12.39 -24.26
C LEU A 134 18.85 -11.46 -23.38
N ALA A 135 18.63 -11.48 -22.06
CA ALA A 135 19.43 -10.67 -21.13
C ALA A 135 20.88 -11.16 -21.01
N VAL A 136 21.11 -12.48 -21.05
CA VAL A 136 22.47 -13.05 -21.10
C VAL A 136 23.16 -12.72 -22.43
N GLU A 137 22.42 -12.75 -23.54
CA GLU A 137 22.92 -12.36 -24.86
C GLU A 137 23.29 -10.87 -24.91
N ALA A 138 22.45 -10.00 -24.35
CA ALA A 138 22.71 -8.56 -24.23
C ALA A 138 23.99 -8.27 -23.42
N ALA A 139 24.25 -9.06 -22.37
CA ALA A 139 25.48 -8.96 -21.59
C ALA A 139 26.73 -9.41 -22.36
N GLY A 140 26.59 -10.01 -23.54
CA GLY A 140 27.71 -10.38 -24.41
C GLY A 140 28.67 -11.40 -23.82
N GLY A 141 28.21 -12.22 -22.86
CA GLY A 141 29.03 -13.20 -22.14
C GLY A 141 29.88 -12.61 -21.01
N VAL A 142 29.81 -11.30 -20.76
CA VAL A 142 30.54 -10.64 -19.68
C VAL A 142 29.90 -11.00 -18.35
N THR A 143 30.68 -11.61 -17.46
CA THR A 143 30.24 -11.97 -16.11
C THR A 143 31.24 -11.47 -15.08
N VAL A 144 30.73 -10.88 -14.00
CA VAL A 144 31.54 -10.24 -12.96
C VAL A 144 31.05 -10.70 -11.60
N ALA A 145 31.96 -10.70 -10.63
CA ALA A 145 31.58 -10.87 -9.24
C ALA A 145 30.68 -9.72 -8.78
N ALA A 146 29.52 -10.05 -8.22
CA ALA A 146 28.71 -9.05 -7.52
C ALA A 146 29.54 -8.45 -6.36
N PRO A 147 29.49 -7.13 -6.10
CA PRO A 147 30.12 -6.55 -4.91
C PRO A 147 29.51 -7.11 -3.61
N ASP A 148 30.26 -6.97 -2.52
CA ASP A 148 29.89 -7.40 -1.15
C ASP A 148 29.35 -8.83 -1.03
N ARG A 149 30.05 -9.78 -1.66
CA ARG A 149 29.71 -11.22 -1.61
C ARG A 149 29.62 -11.77 -0.18
N ASP A 150 30.41 -11.19 0.73
CA ASP A 150 30.59 -11.70 2.10
C ASP A 150 29.46 -11.28 3.05
N ARG A 151 28.66 -10.26 2.70
CA ARG A 151 27.53 -9.84 3.54
C ARG A 151 26.47 -10.95 3.57
N ARG A 152 25.83 -11.17 4.71
CA ARG A 152 24.74 -12.15 4.81
C ARG A 152 23.49 -11.60 4.10
N PRO A 153 22.78 -12.41 3.29
CA PRO A 153 21.53 -11.94 2.70
C PRO A 153 20.48 -11.87 3.81
N ALA A 154 20.11 -10.66 4.22
CA ALA A 154 18.94 -10.42 5.09
C ALA A 154 17.63 -10.85 4.40
N ARG A 155 17.66 -10.92 3.07
CA ARG A 155 16.50 -11.21 2.23
C ARG A 155 15.87 -12.57 2.54
N GLY A 156 14.56 -12.53 2.76
CA GLY A 156 13.73 -13.69 3.02
C GLY A 156 13.71 -14.12 4.48
N ALA A 157 14.58 -13.61 5.36
CA ALA A 157 14.57 -13.96 6.78
C ALA A 157 13.24 -13.57 7.45
N PHE A 158 12.78 -12.34 7.23
CA PHE A 158 11.48 -11.87 7.70
C PHE A 158 10.32 -12.73 7.17
N LEU A 159 10.27 -12.99 5.86
CA LEU A 159 9.22 -13.81 5.24
C LEU A 159 9.25 -15.27 5.73
N ILE A 160 10.43 -15.82 6.03
CA ILE A 160 10.58 -17.15 6.60
C ILE A 160 10.03 -17.16 8.03
N GLY A 161 10.45 -16.22 8.87
CA GLY A 161 9.97 -16.13 10.26
C GLY A 161 8.46 -15.89 10.34
N PHE A 162 7.98 -14.86 9.64
CA PHE A 162 6.56 -14.52 9.59
C PHE A 162 5.74 -15.64 8.95
N GLY A 163 6.20 -16.21 7.84
CA GLY A 163 5.55 -17.35 7.20
C GLY A 163 5.45 -18.57 8.12
N ALA A 164 6.49 -18.87 8.90
CA ALA A 164 6.47 -19.97 9.87
C ALA A 164 5.42 -19.75 10.95
N VAL A 165 5.35 -18.54 11.51
CA VAL A 165 4.34 -18.16 12.51
C VAL A 165 2.94 -18.27 11.92
N VAL A 166 2.69 -17.69 10.74
CA VAL A 166 1.38 -17.74 10.07
C VAL A 166 0.98 -19.19 9.76
N THR A 167 1.90 -20.03 9.27
CA THR A 167 1.64 -21.45 9.05
C THR A 167 1.29 -22.18 10.34
N ALA A 168 2.02 -21.92 11.43
CA ALA A 168 1.76 -22.53 12.73
C ALA A 168 0.37 -22.13 13.28
N VAL A 169 -0.01 -20.85 13.13
CA VAL A 169 -1.35 -20.37 13.50
C VAL A 169 -2.44 -21.07 12.68
N GLY A 170 -2.27 -21.16 11.35
CA GLY A 170 -3.21 -21.87 10.49
C GLY A 170 -3.33 -23.35 10.85
N ALA A 171 -2.21 -24.02 11.09
CA ALA A 171 -2.18 -25.42 11.52
C ALA A 171 -2.83 -25.62 12.89
N ALA A 172 -2.63 -24.70 13.84
CA ALA A 172 -3.28 -24.75 15.14
C ALA A 172 -4.81 -24.60 14.99
N LEU A 173 -5.29 -23.68 14.15
CA LEU A 173 -6.72 -23.53 13.86
C LEU A 173 -7.32 -24.82 13.27
N VAL A 174 -6.61 -25.45 12.32
CA VAL A 174 -7.03 -26.76 11.78
C VAL A 174 -6.98 -27.85 12.85
N ALA A 175 -5.97 -27.93 13.71
CA ALA A 175 -5.86 -28.99 14.72
C ALA A 175 -6.91 -28.85 15.83
N THR A 176 -7.25 -27.61 16.18
CA THR A 176 -8.22 -27.27 17.22
C THR A 176 -9.66 -27.18 16.71
N HIS A 177 -9.91 -27.35 15.41
CA HIS A 177 -11.27 -27.27 14.87
C HIS A 177 -12.23 -28.22 15.60
N GLY A 178 -11.80 -29.41 16.03
CA GLY A 178 -12.65 -30.33 16.79
C GLY A 178 -13.09 -29.86 18.19
N LEU A 179 -12.46 -28.81 18.73
CA LEU A 179 -12.75 -28.25 20.05
C LEU A 179 -13.89 -27.21 20.03
N TRP A 180 -14.33 -26.81 18.84
CA TRP A 180 -15.42 -25.84 18.68
C TRP A 180 -16.77 -26.56 18.75
N SER A 181 -17.68 -26.03 19.57
CA SER A 181 -18.94 -26.69 19.91
C SER A 181 -19.94 -26.71 18.75
N ASP A 182 -19.95 -25.68 17.90
CA ASP A 182 -20.88 -25.57 16.79
C ASP A 182 -20.34 -26.26 15.52
N VAL A 183 -21.21 -26.91 14.74
CA VAL A 183 -20.85 -27.58 13.48
C VAL A 183 -20.44 -26.56 12.42
N GLU A 184 -21.05 -25.37 12.43
CA GLU A 184 -20.73 -24.27 11.50
C GLU A 184 -19.37 -23.64 11.86
N ASP A 185 -19.15 -23.32 13.14
CA ASP A 185 -17.84 -22.87 13.64
C ASP A 185 -16.70 -23.84 13.30
N ARG A 186 -16.96 -25.15 13.33
CA ARG A 186 -15.99 -26.19 12.97
C ARG A 186 -15.56 -26.15 11.51
N ARG A 187 -16.51 -25.88 10.59
CA ARG A 187 -16.22 -25.81 9.15
C ARG A 187 -15.53 -24.52 8.77
N ASP A 188 -15.96 -23.41 9.36
CA ASP A 188 -15.39 -22.09 9.08
C ASP A 188 -13.98 -21.97 9.65
N SER A 189 -13.76 -22.42 10.89
CA SER A 189 -12.41 -22.45 11.50
C SER A 189 -11.44 -23.33 10.73
N ALA A 190 -11.87 -24.49 10.22
CA ALA A 190 -11.03 -25.36 9.40
C ALA A 190 -10.70 -24.72 8.04
N SER A 191 -11.66 -24.07 7.39
CA SER A 191 -11.46 -23.39 6.10
C SER A 191 -10.49 -22.22 6.22
N VAL A 192 -10.70 -21.38 7.22
CA VAL A 192 -9.80 -20.27 7.57
C VAL A 192 -8.42 -20.80 7.95
N GLY A 193 -8.35 -21.86 8.76
CA GLY A 193 -7.11 -22.50 9.16
C GLY A 193 -6.27 -22.99 7.97
N TRP A 194 -6.90 -23.69 7.02
CA TRP A 194 -6.23 -24.17 5.80
C TRP A 194 -5.76 -23.02 4.90
N LEU A 195 -6.58 -21.97 4.74
CA LEU A 195 -6.19 -20.78 3.99
C LEU A 195 -4.99 -20.08 4.63
N VAL A 196 -5.04 -19.85 5.94
CA VAL A 196 -3.97 -19.20 6.71
C VAL A 196 -2.70 -20.05 6.64
N ALA A 197 -2.80 -21.37 6.79
CA ALA A 197 -1.68 -22.29 6.64
C ALA A 197 -1.06 -22.23 5.23
N GLY A 198 -1.90 -22.23 4.19
CA GLY A 198 -1.47 -22.11 2.80
C GLY A 198 -0.83 -20.76 2.47
N LEU A 199 -1.35 -19.65 3.01
CA LEU A 199 -0.75 -18.32 2.90
C LEU A 199 0.61 -18.27 3.61
N GLY A 200 0.70 -18.81 4.83
CA GLY A 200 1.96 -18.94 5.56
C GLY A 200 3.00 -19.74 4.77
N LEU A 201 2.58 -20.86 4.17
CA LEU A 201 3.46 -21.70 3.33
C LEU A 201 3.92 -20.94 2.09
N THR A 202 3.05 -20.10 1.51
CA THR A 202 3.39 -19.24 0.37
C THR A 202 4.45 -18.21 0.75
N LEU A 203 4.36 -17.62 1.94
CA LEU A 203 5.35 -16.68 2.48
C LEU A 203 6.68 -17.39 2.76
N LEU A 204 6.64 -18.58 3.38
CA LEU A 204 7.81 -19.44 3.61
C LEU A 204 8.54 -19.77 2.31
N LEU A 205 7.83 -20.32 1.33
CA LEU A 205 8.39 -20.66 0.02
C LEU A 205 8.95 -19.42 -0.68
N SER A 206 8.28 -18.28 -0.55
CA SER A 206 8.75 -17.01 -1.12
C SER A 206 10.04 -16.52 -0.45
N GLY A 207 10.14 -16.63 0.87
CA GLY A 207 11.34 -16.28 1.61
C GLY A 207 12.51 -17.22 1.29
N LEU A 208 12.27 -18.54 1.25
CA LEU A 208 13.29 -19.54 0.91
C LEU A 208 13.80 -19.39 -0.54
N LEU A 209 12.90 -19.20 -1.50
CA LEU A 209 13.27 -18.97 -2.90
C LEU A 209 13.99 -17.64 -3.09
N GLY A 210 13.53 -16.57 -2.43
CA GLY A 210 14.20 -15.26 -2.45
C GLY A 210 15.62 -15.38 -1.88
N ARG A 211 15.79 -16.06 -0.74
CA ARG A 211 17.09 -16.34 -0.14
C ARG A 211 17.99 -17.17 -1.06
N ARG A 212 17.46 -18.22 -1.68
CA ARG A 212 18.21 -19.05 -2.65
C ARG A 212 18.65 -18.24 -3.87
N ARG A 213 17.79 -17.37 -4.40
CA ARG A 213 18.10 -16.50 -5.55
C ARG A 213 19.15 -15.45 -5.18
N ALA A 214 19.03 -14.82 -4.01
CA ALA A 214 20.02 -13.88 -3.50
C ALA A 214 21.39 -14.55 -3.27
N LEU A 215 21.40 -15.77 -2.72
CA LEU A 215 22.62 -16.57 -2.58
C LEU A 215 23.22 -16.93 -3.94
N ALA A 216 22.39 -17.33 -4.91
CA ALA A 216 22.85 -17.66 -6.26
C ALA A 216 23.47 -16.44 -6.98
N LEU A 217 22.91 -15.24 -6.75
CA LEU A 217 23.46 -13.99 -7.27
C LEU A 217 24.86 -13.69 -6.71
N ARG A 218 25.13 -14.09 -5.46
CA ARG A 218 26.42 -13.85 -4.77
C ARG A 218 27.46 -14.95 -5.03
N ALA A 219 27.02 -16.20 -5.19
CA ALA A 219 27.90 -17.36 -5.22
C ALA A 219 28.74 -17.49 -6.50
N ALA A 220 28.27 -16.95 -7.63
CA ALA A 220 28.94 -17.09 -8.92
C ALA A 220 29.14 -15.73 -9.60
N PRO A 221 30.04 -15.62 -10.59
CA PRO A 221 30.03 -14.49 -11.52
C PRO A 221 28.68 -14.40 -12.23
N VAL A 222 28.14 -13.19 -12.34
CA VAL A 222 26.81 -12.92 -12.90
C VAL A 222 26.93 -11.95 -14.07
N PRO A 223 26.01 -12.01 -15.06
CA PRO A 223 26.05 -11.07 -16.17
C PRO A 223 25.86 -9.63 -15.68
N VAL A 224 26.51 -8.70 -16.36
CA VAL A 224 26.46 -7.27 -16.06
C VAL A 224 25.98 -6.48 -17.27
N LEU A 225 25.15 -5.48 -17.01
CA LEU A 225 24.57 -4.59 -18.02
C LEU A 225 24.65 -3.15 -17.52
N ARG A 226 25.10 -2.22 -18.36
CA ARG A 226 25.02 -0.79 -18.08
C ARG A 226 23.62 -0.29 -18.46
N VAL A 227 22.99 0.41 -17.53
CA VAL A 227 21.59 0.84 -17.59
C VAL A 227 21.46 2.26 -17.04
N LEU A 228 20.29 2.87 -17.25
CA LEU A 228 19.89 4.09 -16.55
C LEU A 228 18.85 3.72 -15.50
N VAL A 229 18.85 4.42 -14.37
CA VAL A 229 17.93 4.15 -13.26
C VAL A 229 17.37 5.44 -12.69
N ARG A 230 16.13 5.36 -12.21
CA ARG A 230 15.46 6.48 -11.55
C ARG A 230 14.63 5.96 -10.39
N GLN A 231 14.79 6.58 -9.22
CA GLN A 231 13.94 6.28 -8.09
C GLN A 231 12.56 6.89 -8.33
N ARG A 232 11.52 6.07 -8.18
CA ARG A 232 10.15 6.54 -8.25
C ARG A 232 9.73 7.07 -6.88
N ALA A 233 8.65 7.86 -6.87
CA ALA A 233 8.02 8.30 -5.63
C ALA A 233 7.77 7.13 -4.66
N ASP A 234 7.27 5.98 -5.12
CA ASP A 234 7.03 4.80 -4.26
C ASP A 234 8.30 4.03 -3.85
N LEU A 235 9.47 4.65 -3.93
CA LEU A 235 10.80 4.11 -3.61
C LEU A 235 11.26 2.93 -4.47
N ASP A 236 10.42 2.44 -5.39
CA ASP A 236 10.81 1.47 -6.40
C ASP A 236 11.79 2.11 -7.41
N MET A 237 12.85 1.39 -7.77
CA MET A 237 13.75 1.80 -8.84
C MET A 237 13.20 1.39 -10.20
N GLU A 238 12.99 2.37 -11.08
CA GLU A 238 12.71 2.17 -12.50
C GLU A 238 14.04 2.03 -13.26
N VAL A 239 14.18 0.97 -14.06
CA VAL A 239 15.36 0.73 -14.89
C VAL A 239 15.02 1.00 -16.35
N PHE A 240 15.89 1.72 -17.05
CA PHE A 240 15.76 2.15 -18.44
C PHE A 240 16.94 1.63 -19.27
N ALA A 241 16.76 1.64 -20.59
CA ALA A 241 17.85 1.39 -21.51
C ALA A 241 18.92 2.48 -21.39
N ALA A 242 20.18 2.15 -21.66
CA ALA A 242 21.32 3.06 -21.50
C ALA A 242 21.25 4.30 -22.42
N ASP A 243 20.55 4.18 -23.55
CA ASP A 243 20.32 5.22 -24.55
C ASP A 243 19.04 6.04 -24.31
N ASP A 244 18.16 5.62 -23.39
CA ASP A 244 16.94 6.37 -23.04
C ASP A 244 17.22 7.45 -21.98
N VAL A 245 18.04 8.43 -22.35
CA VAL A 245 18.39 9.59 -21.52
C VAL A 245 17.19 10.47 -21.15
N THR A 246 16.08 10.29 -21.84
CA THR A 246 14.82 10.99 -21.57
C THR A 246 13.92 10.26 -20.57
N ALA A 247 14.32 9.05 -20.14
CA ALA A 247 13.57 8.21 -19.20
C ALA A 247 12.09 8.01 -19.60
N LEU A 248 11.84 7.77 -20.90
CA LEU A 248 10.49 7.65 -21.45
C LEU A 248 9.93 6.22 -21.36
N ARG A 249 10.79 5.21 -21.38
CA ARG A 249 10.42 3.80 -21.50
C ARG A 249 11.09 2.96 -20.40
N PRO A 250 10.56 2.99 -19.17
CA PRO A 250 11.05 2.11 -18.13
C PRO A 250 10.79 0.66 -18.52
N LEU A 251 11.81 -0.19 -18.39
CA LEU A 251 11.79 -1.60 -18.79
C LEU A 251 11.25 -2.49 -17.67
N LEU A 252 11.64 -2.20 -16.44
CA LEU A 252 11.29 -2.97 -15.25
C LEU A 252 11.33 -2.08 -13.99
N THR A 253 10.63 -2.53 -12.95
CA THR A 253 10.74 -1.96 -11.60
C THR A 253 11.34 -2.96 -10.64
N VAL A 254 12.16 -2.47 -9.72
CA VAL A 254 12.78 -3.27 -8.66
C VAL A 254 12.66 -2.51 -7.34
N PRO A 255 12.01 -3.08 -6.32
CA PRO A 255 12.13 -2.55 -4.98
C PRO A 255 13.55 -2.82 -4.48
N VAL A 256 14.23 -1.77 -4.01
CA VAL A 256 15.63 -1.82 -3.58
C VAL A 256 15.80 -1.29 -2.16
N THR A 257 16.92 -1.64 -1.53
CA THR A 257 17.40 -1.05 -0.28
C THR A 257 18.92 -0.88 -0.39
N ASN A 258 19.45 0.23 0.12
CA ASN A 258 20.89 0.47 0.09
C ASN A 258 21.62 -0.55 0.97
N ALA A 259 22.84 -0.91 0.55
CA ALA A 259 23.69 -1.83 1.29
C ALA A 259 24.26 -1.22 2.59
N HIS A 260 24.32 0.11 2.70
CA HIS A 260 25.03 0.81 3.77
C HIS A 260 24.10 1.34 4.88
N ASP A 261 22.79 1.41 4.66
CA ASP A 261 21.81 1.98 5.61
C ASP A 261 21.69 1.21 6.95
N ASP A 262 22.24 -0.01 7.09
CA ASP A 262 22.09 -0.78 8.34
C ASP A 262 23.23 -0.60 9.37
N GLU A 263 24.34 0.09 9.01
CA GLU A 263 25.58 0.02 9.82
C GLU A 263 26.12 1.36 10.33
N ASP A 264 25.67 2.49 9.80
CA ASP A 264 26.13 3.80 10.25
C ASP A 264 25.11 4.37 11.24
N GLY A 265 25.46 4.39 12.53
CA GLY A 265 24.72 5.11 13.56
C GLY A 265 24.83 6.61 13.35
N ALA A 266 24.15 7.11 12.32
CA ALA A 266 23.98 8.52 12.06
C ALA A 266 23.25 9.17 13.26
N ASP A 267 23.50 10.46 13.45
CA ASP A 267 22.84 11.23 14.49
C ASP A 267 21.33 11.24 14.20
N ASP A 268 20.49 10.90 15.19
CA ASP A 268 19.02 10.71 15.02
C ASP A 268 18.37 11.92 14.30
N GLU A 269 18.95 13.12 14.44
CA GLU A 269 18.47 14.35 13.80
C GLU A 269 18.73 14.43 12.28
N GLU A 270 19.81 13.86 11.77
CA GLU A 270 20.12 13.88 10.34
C GLU A 270 19.23 12.87 9.60
N GLU A 271 19.03 11.69 10.19
CA GLU A 271 18.07 10.70 9.69
C GLU A 271 16.64 11.25 9.67
N GLU A 272 16.22 11.98 10.71
CA GLU A 272 14.89 12.59 10.75
C GLU A 272 14.73 13.69 9.68
N ARG A 273 15.78 14.48 9.39
CA ARG A 273 15.76 15.47 8.30
C ARG A 273 15.67 14.78 6.94
N GLU A 274 16.51 13.80 6.66
CA GLU A 274 16.46 13.04 5.40
C GLU A 274 15.13 12.32 5.22
N LEU A 275 14.60 11.70 6.28
CA LEU A 275 13.29 11.06 6.25
C LEU A 275 12.18 12.06 5.95
N ASN A 276 12.22 13.24 6.56
CA ASN A 276 11.26 14.31 6.27
C ASN A 276 11.40 14.83 4.84
N GLU A 277 12.60 14.97 4.30
CA GLU A 277 12.82 15.35 2.89
C GLU A 277 12.32 14.26 1.92
N LEU A 278 12.55 12.98 2.24
CA LEU A 278 12.03 11.84 1.48
C LEU A 278 10.50 11.78 1.53
N LEU A 279 9.89 12.03 2.70
CA LEU A 279 8.44 12.11 2.87
C LEU A 279 7.87 13.27 2.06
N ASP A 280 8.49 14.46 2.12
CA ASP A 280 8.08 15.62 1.34
C ASP A 280 8.23 15.35 -0.18
N ALA A 281 9.29 14.66 -0.62
CA ALA A 281 9.48 14.27 -2.03
C ALA A 281 8.47 13.21 -2.51
N LEU A 282 8.16 12.23 -1.66
CA LEU A 282 7.12 11.21 -1.89
C LEU A 282 5.74 11.87 -2.01
N GLU A 283 5.44 12.86 -1.16
CA GLU A 283 4.21 13.65 -1.17
C GLU A 283 4.10 14.54 -2.41
N ASP A 284 5.20 15.15 -2.84
CA ASP A 284 5.30 15.95 -4.06
C ASP A 284 5.21 15.08 -5.34
N GLY A 285 5.36 13.76 -5.19
CA GLY A 285 5.28 12.79 -6.29
C GLY A 285 6.35 13.01 -7.36
N ARG A 286 7.42 13.75 -7.05
CA ARG A 286 8.50 14.06 -7.98
C ARG A 286 9.40 12.84 -8.11
N PRO A 287 9.62 12.30 -9.31
CA PRO A 287 10.60 11.23 -9.48
C PRO A 287 12.01 11.77 -9.22
N GLY A 288 12.89 10.93 -8.69
CA GLY A 288 14.29 11.26 -8.47
C GLY A 288 15.05 11.54 -9.77
N PRO A 289 16.33 11.99 -9.69
CA PRO A 289 17.16 12.23 -10.87
C PRO A 289 17.44 10.92 -11.62
N LEU A 290 17.71 11.03 -12.92
CA LEU A 290 18.15 9.90 -13.74
C LEU A 290 19.65 9.66 -13.50
N ARG A 291 20.02 8.42 -13.22
CA ARG A 291 21.37 8.02 -12.80
C ARG A 291 21.89 6.90 -13.69
N GLU A 292 23.16 6.92 -14.04
CA GLU A 292 23.82 5.76 -14.63
C GLU A 292 23.99 4.66 -13.58
N ALA A 293 23.79 3.41 -13.99
CA ALA A 293 24.01 2.27 -13.12
C ALA A 293 24.52 1.04 -13.87
N VAL A 294 25.08 0.10 -13.11
CA VAL A 294 25.40 -1.25 -13.55
C VAL A 294 24.45 -2.22 -12.87
N LEU A 295 23.73 -3.00 -13.66
CA LEU A 295 22.85 -4.07 -13.22
C LEU A 295 23.62 -5.38 -13.21
N TYR A 296 23.73 -5.99 -12.03
CA TYR A 296 24.29 -7.32 -11.81
C TYR A 296 23.17 -8.35 -11.71
N GLY A 297 23.27 -9.42 -12.51
CA GLY A 297 22.28 -10.49 -12.57
C GLY A 297 21.51 -10.51 -13.89
N VAL A 298 20.59 -11.47 -14.03
CA VAL A 298 19.79 -11.61 -15.24
C VAL A 298 18.40 -11.00 -15.04
N PRO A 299 18.10 -9.82 -15.61
CA PRO A 299 16.77 -9.23 -15.50
C PRO A 299 15.74 -10.14 -16.18
N CYS A 300 14.90 -10.79 -15.39
CA CYS A 300 13.72 -11.51 -15.86
C CYS A 300 12.68 -11.54 -14.74
N ASP A 301 11.42 -11.83 -15.08
CA ASP A 301 10.33 -11.91 -14.11
C ASP A 301 10.69 -12.81 -12.91
N GLY A 302 10.62 -12.26 -11.70
CA GLY A 302 10.93 -13.01 -10.47
C GLY A 302 12.43 -13.16 -10.16
N ALA A 303 13.34 -12.60 -10.93
CA ALA A 303 14.78 -12.64 -10.64
C ALA A 303 15.19 -11.66 -9.54
N GLU A 304 16.36 -11.92 -8.97
CA GLU A 304 17.11 -11.00 -8.12
C GLU A 304 18.16 -10.28 -8.95
N VAL A 305 18.31 -8.99 -8.67
CA VAL A 305 19.34 -8.13 -9.25
C VAL A 305 19.98 -7.27 -8.16
N LEU A 306 21.14 -6.75 -8.48
CA LEU A 306 21.86 -5.76 -7.68
C LEU A 306 22.19 -4.59 -8.60
N LEU A 307 21.99 -3.38 -8.12
CA LEU A 307 22.27 -2.15 -8.85
C LEU A 307 23.43 -1.44 -8.18
N VAL A 308 24.39 -1.00 -8.99
CA VAL A 308 25.42 -0.06 -8.55
C VAL A 308 25.18 1.22 -9.33
N SER A 309 24.66 2.25 -8.67
CA SER A 309 24.22 3.49 -9.33
C SER A 309 25.05 4.69 -8.93
N ALA A 310 25.02 5.73 -9.79
CA ALA A 310 25.67 6.99 -9.49
C ALA A 310 25.11 7.58 -8.20
N PRO A 311 25.95 8.20 -7.37
CA PRO A 311 25.47 8.83 -6.14
C PRO A 311 24.55 10.01 -6.48
N THR A 312 23.63 10.32 -5.57
CA THR A 312 22.75 11.49 -5.70
C THR A 312 23.53 12.77 -5.40
N ASP A 313 24.40 12.76 -4.39
CA ASP A 313 25.41 13.81 -4.16
C ASP A 313 26.77 13.39 -4.78
N PRO A 314 27.40 14.23 -5.63
CA PRO A 314 28.73 13.97 -6.18
C PRO A 314 29.84 13.65 -5.16
N ARG A 315 29.66 13.98 -3.88
CA ARG A 315 30.63 13.71 -2.80
C ARG A 315 30.55 12.28 -2.27
N ASP A 316 29.43 11.60 -2.50
CA ASP A 316 29.18 10.27 -1.95
C ASP A 316 29.78 9.17 -2.82
N PRO A 317 30.12 8.01 -2.24
CA PRO A 317 30.47 6.84 -3.03
C PRO A 317 29.26 6.34 -3.85
N PRO A 318 29.49 5.59 -4.95
CA PRO A 318 28.42 4.94 -5.71
C PRO A 318 27.49 4.12 -4.81
N SER A 319 26.17 4.29 -4.98
CA SER A 319 25.20 3.56 -4.17
C SER A 319 25.11 2.11 -4.65
N VAL A 320 25.31 1.18 -3.72
CA VAL A 320 25.09 -0.25 -3.95
C VAL A 320 23.71 -0.60 -3.39
N GLU A 321 22.78 -0.89 -4.30
CA GLU A 321 21.37 -1.09 -4.01
C GLU A 321 20.97 -2.55 -4.26
N TRP A 322 20.50 -3.23 -3.22
CA TRP A 322 20.06 -4.62 -3.28
C TRP A 322 18.57 -4.70 -3.57
N SER A 323 18.17 -5.55 -4.51
CA SER A 323 16.76 -5.88 -4.65
C SER A 323 16.23 -6.49 -3.34
N THR A 324 15.12 -5.98 -2.83
CA THR A 324 14.36 -6.53 -1.68
C THR A 324 13.18 -7.39 -2.13
N GLY A 325 12.73 -7.17 -3.36
CA GLY A 325 11.67 -7.90 -4.03
C GLY A 325 12.06 -8.35 -5.44
N PRO A 326 11.24 -9.20 -6.07
CA PRO A 326 11.54 -9.71 -7.41
C PRO A 326 11.52 -8.61 -8.45
N VAL A 327 12.35 -8.73 -9.48
CA VAL A 327 12.27 -7.92 -10.70
C VAL A 327 10.87 -8.01 -11.31
N GLN A 328 10.26 -6.86 -11.56
CA GLN A 328 8.94 -6.75 -12.15
C GLN A 328 9.03 -6.10 -13.54
N PRO A 329 8.90 -6.86 -14.63
CA PRO A 329 8.90 -6.26 -15.95
C PRO A 329 7.68 -5.37 -16.18
N LEU A 330 7.87 -4.30 -16.95
CA LEU A 330 6.81 -3.39 -17.34
C LEU A 330 6.37 -3.69 -18.78
N VAL A 331 5.08 -3.99 -18.95
CA VAL A 331 4.49 -4.20 -20.28
C VAL A 331 4.21 -2.84 -20.91
N SER A 332 4.56 -2.63 -22.18
CA SER A 332 4.34 -1.36 -22.92
C SER A 332 2.89 -0.84 -22.82
N ALA A 333 1.89 -1.72 -22.94
CA ALA A 333 0.48 -1.36 -22.77
C ALA A 333 0.14 -0.89 -21.34
N SER A 334 0.82 -1.43 -20.32
CA SER A 334 0.67 -0.99 -18.93
C SER A 334 1.28 0.40 -18.71
N LEU A 335 2.39 0.70 -19.38
CA LEU A 335 3.02 2.03 -19.38
C LEU A 335 2.13 3.07 -20.05
N ALA A 336 1.56 2.76 -21.22
CA ALA A 336 0.64 3.67 -21.90
C ALA A 336 -0.60 3.99 -21.04
N ARG A 337 -1.17 2.97 -20.39
CA ARG A 337 -2.28 3.14 -19.44
C ARG A 337 -1.85 3.94 -18.20
N ARG A 338 -0.62 3.75 -17.72
CA ARG A 338 -0.07 4.48 -16.58
C ARG A 338 0.16 5.95 -16.91
N ALA A 339 0.85 6.28 -18.00
CA ALA A 339 1.04 7.64 -18.47
C ALA A 339 -0.31 8.36 -18.69
N ALA A 340 -1.31 7.66 -19.24
CA ALA A 340 -2.65 8.21 -19.38
C ALA A 340 -3.37 8.46 -18.04
N ARG A 341 -3.10 7.64 -17.00
CA ARG A 341 -3.63 7.86 -15.64
C ARG A 341 -2.92 9.01 -14.96
N GLU A 342 -1.60 9.02 -14.98
CA GLU A 342 -0.78 10.09 -14.41
C GLU A 342 -1.14 11.44 -15.03
N LYS A 343 -1.29 11.53 -16.36
CA LYS A 343 -1.80 12.74 -17.01
C LYS A 343 -3.19 13.17 -16.52
N ARG A 344 -4.07 12.21 -16.23
CA ARG A 344 -5.41 12.51 -15.68
C ARG A 344 -5.33 12.94 -14.22
N ASP A 345 -4.43 12.34 -13.44
CA ASP A 345 -4.23 12.63 -12.03
C ASP A 345 -3.59 14.00 -11.87
N VAL A 346 -2.55 14.34 -12.64
CA VAL A 346 -1.96 15.69 -12.72
C VAL A 346 -2.99 16.71 -13.17
N ALA A 347 -3.79 16.41 -14.20
CA ALA A 347 -4.87 17.30 -14.61
C ALA A 347 -5.97 17.43 -13.54
N ARG A 348 -6.15 16.43 -12.69
CA ARG A 348 -7.11 16.46 -11.57
C ARG A 348 -6.56 17.27 -10.41
N THR A 349 -5.31 17.07 -10.01
CA THR A 349 -4.64 17.83 -8.94
C THR A 349 -4.55 19.30 -9.32
N ALA A 350 -4.11 19.64 -10.54
CA ALA A 350 -4.07 21.02 -11.00
C ALA A 350 -5.45 21.70 -11.00
N ARG A 351 -6.52 20.97 -11.38
CA ARG A 351 -7.89 21.48 -11.29
C ARG A 351 -8.35 21.66 -9.85
N GLU A 352 -7.91 20.77 -8.96
CA GLU A 352 -8.25 20.82 -7.54
C GLU A 352 -7.53 21.97 -6.84
N GLU A 353 -6.24 22.15 -7.06
CA GLU A 353 -5.45 23.30 -6.62
C GLU A 353 -6.05 24.62 -7.12
N ALA A 354 -6.38 24.71 -8.41
CA ALA A 354 -7.02 25.89 -8.97
C ALA A 354 -8.38 26.21 -8.30
N ARG A 355 -9.15 25.17 -7.93
CA ARG A 355 -10.41 25.33 -7.19
C ARG A 355 -10.18 25.77 -5.75
N ILE A 356 -9.19 25.19 -5.07
CA ILE A 356 -8.83 25.59 -3.69
C ILE A 356 -8.37 27.04 -3.68
N ALA A 357 -7.48 27.43 -4.59
CA ALA A 357 -7.02 28.82 -4.73
C ALA A 357 -8.15 29.80 -5.10
N ALA A 358 -9.12 29.37 -5.89
CA ALA A 358 -10.31 30.19 -6.19
C ALA A 358 -11.23 30.32 -4.95
N ALA A 359 -11.44 29.24 -4.21
CA ALA A 359 -12.22 29.24 -2.98
C ALA A 359 -11.57 30.10 -1.88
N ALA A 360 -10.25 30.02 -1.72
CA ALA A 360 -9.48 30.87 -0.81
C ALA A 360 -9.65 32.35 -1.17
N ARG A 361 -9.49 32.73 -2.44
CA ARG A 361 -9.72 34.12 -2.88
C ARG A 361 -11.16 34.60 -2.65
N ALA A 362 -12.15 33.74 -2.90
CA ALA A 362 -13.55 34.07 -2.63
C ALA A 362 -13.83 34.22 -1.14
N ALA A 363 -13.23 33.38 -0.29
CA ALA A 363 -13.32 33.50 1.17
C ALA A 363 -12.68 34.81 1.64
N ALA A 364 -11.45 35.12 1.21
CA ALA A 364 -10.76 36.36 1.56
C ALA A 364 -11.59 37.62 1.23
N ALA A 365 -12.29 37.63 0.09
CA ALA A 365 -13.14 38.76 -0.31
C ALA A 365 -14.37 38.99 0.58
N VAL A 366 -14.85 37.96 1.28
CA VAL A 366 -16.06 38.00 2.12
C VAL A 366 -15.72 37.97 3.62
N MET A 367 -14.46 37.68 3.96
CA MET A 367 -14.02 37.56 5.34
C MET A 367 -13.95 38.91 6.04
N ALA A 368 -14.82 39.09 7.04
CA ALA A 368 -14.70 40.19 8.00
C ALA A 368 -13.74 39.81 9.14
N ALA A 369 -13.03 40.81 9.68
CA ALA A 369 -12.27 40.67 10.91
C ALA A 369 -13.24 40.45 12.08
N VAL A 370 -13.10 39.31 12.76
CA VAL A 370 -13.92 38.90 13.90
C VAL A 370 -12.97 38.65 15.08
N PRO A 371 -13.34 38.99 16.33
CA PRO A 371 -12.47 38.81 17.50
C PRO A 371 -11.99 37.37 17.68
N VAL A 372 -12.89 36.38 17.53
CA VAL A 372 -12.61 34.94 17.57
C VAL A 372 -13.46 34.25 16.52
N ARG A 373 -12.87 33.31 15.77
CA ARG A 373 -13.60 32.54 14.75
C ARG A 373 -13.68 31.08 15.17
N SER A 374 -14.84 30.45 15.01
CA SER A 374 -14.99 29.03 15.34
C SER A 374 -15.76 28.26 14.29
N TRP A 375 -15.31 27.04 14.04
CA TRP A 375 -15.93 26.05 13.19
C TRP A 375 -16.31 24.84 14.04
N ARG A 376 -17.46 24.23 13.73
CA ARG A 376 -18.01 23.11 14.49
C ARG A 376 -18.64 22.10 13.57
N ALA A 377 -18.76 20.87 14.07
CA ALA A 377 -19.53 19.80 13.44
C ALA A 377 -20.90 20.29 12.96
N GLY A 378 -21.15 20.14 11.66
CA GLY A 378 -22.37 20.57 10.99
C GLY A 378 -23.53 19.58 11.17
N ALA A 379 -24.62 19.82 10.45
CA ALA A 379 -25.72 18.85 10.37
C ALA A 379 -25.30 17.56 9.64
N VAL A 380 -24.43 17.68 8.62
CA VAL A 380 -23.90 16.54 7.85
C VAL A 380 -23.08 15.63 8.76
N ASP A 381 -22.21 16.19 9.59
CA ASP A 381 -21.38 15.42 10.52
C ASP A 381 -22.21 14.68 11.57
N ARG A 382 -23.25 15.35 12.06
CA ARG A 382 -24.24 14.73 12.96
C ARG A 382 -25.01 13.61 12.29
N LEU A 383 -25.39 13.77 11.02
CA LEU A 383 -26.04 12.71 10.24
C LEU A 383 -25.11 11.52 10.02
N VAL A 384 -23.85 11.74 9.67
CA VAL A 384 -22.84 10.68 9.51
C VAL A 384 -22.63 9.94 10.83
N GLY A 385 -22.46 10.67 11.94
CA GLY A 385 -22.38 10.08 13.28
C GLY A 385 -23.62 9.24 13.62
N ALA A 386 -24.82 9.73 13.32
CA ALA A 386 -26.06 8.98 13.53
C ALA A 386 -26.14 7.71 12.66
N LEU A 387 -25.73 7.78 11.39
CA LEU A 387 -25.67 6.60 10.51
C LEU A 387 -24.65 5.58 10.98
N MET A 388 -23.50 6.02 11.51
CA MET A 388 -22.52 5.12 12.12
C MET A 388 -23.08 4.41 13.34
N VAL A 389 -23.78 5.13 14.23
CA VAL A 389 -24.46 4.53 15.39
C VAL A 389 -25.53 3.53 14.95
N LEU A 390 -26.36 3.88 13.95
CA LEU A 390 -27.39 2.98 13.41
C LEU A 390 -26.78 1.71 12.82
N ALA A 391 -25.73 1.84 12.00
CA ALA A 391 -25.02 0.70 11.44
C ALA A 391 -24.43 -0.18 12.54
N ALA A 392 -23.85 0.43 13.57
CA ALA A 392 -23.30 -0.31 14.71
C ALA A 392 -24.40 -1.09 15.45
N VAL A 393 -25.58 -0.51 15.67
CA VAL A 393 -26.75 -1.21 16.25
C VAL A 393 -27.19 -2.38 15.39
N CYS A 394 -27.28 -2.22 14.06
CA CYS A 394 -27.63 -3.31 13.15
C CYS A 394 -26.61 -4.46 13.20
N VAL A 395 -25.31 -4.12 13.27
CA VAL A 395 -24.23 -5.11 13.38
C VAL A 395 -24.25 -5.82 14.73
N ILE A 396 -24.51 -5.11 15.84
CA ILE A 396 -24.73 -5.76 17.15
C ILE A 396 -25.87 -6.74 17.01
N TRP A 397 -27.03 -6.28 16.54
CA TRP A 397 -28.21 -7.11 16.44
C TRP A 397 -27.90 -8.37 15.64
N ALA A 398 -27.41 -8.23 14.40
CA ALA A 398 -27.07 -9.36 13.56
C ALA A 398 -26.04 -10.31 14.19
N THR A 399 -25.02 -9.79 14.88
CA THR A 399 -23.95 -10.64 15.44
C THR A 399 -24.34 -11.29 16.77
N TYR A 400 -25.16 -10.65 17.59
CA TYR A 400 -25.46 -11.11 18.95
C TYR A 400 -26.82 -11.79 19.07
N THR A 401 -27.74 -11.59 18.12
CA THR A 401 -28.99 -12.39 18.05
C THR A 401 -28.83 -13.66 17.21
N ASP A 402 -27.77 -13.74 16.40
CA ASP A 402 -27.46 -14.94 15.65
C ASP A 402 -26.75 -15.94 16.58
N SER A 403 -27.44 -17.03 16.91
CA SER A 403 -26.90 -18.11 17.74
C SER A 403 -25.69 -18.79 17.11
N ALA A 404 -25.49 -18.65 15.79
CA ALA A 404 -24.36 -19.20 15.06
C ALA A 404 -23.11 -18.31 15.10
N ALA A 405 -23.17 -17.10 15.67
CA ALA A 405 -22.01 -16.22 15.71
C ALA A 405 -21.00 -16.65 16.79
N GLY A 406 -19.83 -17.13 16.35
CA GLY A 406 -18.76 -17.55 17.25
C GLY A 406 -18.27 -16.45 18.22
N ARG A 407 -17.84 -16.84 19.43
CA ARG A 407 -17.39 -15.92 20.50
C ARG A 407 -16.29 -14.94 20.07
N TRP A 408 -15.41 -15.34 19.16
CA TRP A 408 -14.36 -14.45 18.65
C TRP A 408 -14.93 -13.31 17.80
N GLN A 409 -15.96 -13.58 16.99
CA GLN A 409 -16.67 -12.56 16.22
C GLN A 409 -17.34 -11.56 17.16
N GLN A 410 -17.94 -12.04 18.25
CA GLN A 410 -18.52 -11.18 19.29
C GLN A 410 -17.45 -10.26 19.92
N ILE A 411 -16.30 -10.82 20.36
CA ILE A 411 -15.18 -10.03 20.90
C ILE A 411 -14.68 -8.98 19.90
N LEU A 412 -14.50 -9.38 18.63
CA LEU A 412 -14.08 -8.47 17.57
C LEU A 412 -15.08 -7.32 17.38
N MET A 413 -16.39 -7.63 17.33
CA MET A 413 -17.43 -6.61 17.20
C MET A 413 -17.49 -5.70 18.42
N PHE A 414 -17.26 -6.22 19.63
CA PHE A 414 -17.20 -5.42 20.84
C PHE A 414 -16.06 -4.38 20.77
N VAL A 415 -14.85 -4.82 20.40
CA VAL A 415 -13.69 -3.93 20.22
C VAL A 415 -13.94 -2.90 19.12
N LEU A 416 -14.52 -3.34 17.99
CA LEU A 416 -14.85 -2.45 16.87
C LEU A 416 -15.87 -1.37 17.27
N GLY A 417 -16.85 -1.71 18.10
CA GLY A 417 -17.81 -0.74 18.62
C GLY A 417 -17.20 0.27 19.60
N LEU A 418 -16.26 -0.15 20.45
CA LEU A 418 -15.49 0.79 21.28
C LEU A 418 -14.65 1.75 20.43
N PHE A 419 -14.00 1.25 19.39
CA PHE A 419 -13.31 2.10 18.41
C PHE A 419 -14.28 3.06 17.70
N GLY A 420 -15.45 2.55 17.31
CA GLY A 420 -16.55 3.32 16.73
C GLY A 420 -17.03 4.45 17.64
N ALA A 421 -17.13 4.23 18.96
CA ALA A 421 -17.53 5.26 19.92
C ALA A 421 -16.59 6.48 19.90
N GLY A 422 -15.28 6.25 19.82
CA GLY A 422 -14.29 7.32 19.68
C GLY A 422 -14.42 8.09 18.37
N ARG A 423 -14.62 7.38 17.25
CA ARG A 423 -14.87 8.00 15.92
C ARG A 423 -16.15 8.82 15.92
N CYS A 424 -17.25 8.29 16.46
CA CYS A 424 -18.52 8.98 16.57
C CYS A 424 -18.42 10.25 17.41
N ALA A 425 -17.75 10.20 18.57
CA ALA A 425 -17.53 11.39 19.39
C ALA A 425 -16.80 12.51 18.62
N ARG A 426 -15.78 12.15 17.83
CA ARG A 426 -15.06 13.08 16.96
C ARG A 426 -15.97 13.69 15.90
N HIS A 427 -16.77 12.89 15.18
CA HIS A 427 -17.70 13.43 14.17
C HIS A 427 -18.80 14.31 14.77
N LEU A 428 -19.31 13.97 15.96
CA LEU A 428 -20.43 14.69 16.58
C LEU A 428 -20.03 16.01 17.22
N ALA A 429 -18.79 16.14 17.72
CA ALA A 429 -18.41 17.23 18.60
C ALA A 429 -17.06 17.88 18.27
N TRP A 430 -16.51 17.66 17.07
CA TRP A 430 -15.32 18.40 16.69
C TRP A 430 -15.59 19.90 16.63
N ARG A 431 -14.60 20.68 17.07
CA ARG A 431 -14.58 22.14 17.03
C ARG A 431 -13.15 22.58 16.79
N ILE A 432 -13.01 23.62 15.98
CA ILE A 432 -11.77 24.34 15.75
C ILE A 432 -12.06 25.80 16.07
N THR A 433 -11.23 26.43 16.88
CA THR A 433 -11.36 27.85 17.22
C THR A 433 -10.06 28.55 16.82
N ALA A 434 -10.14 29.56 15.96
CA ALA A 434 -9.03 30.44 15.60
C ALA A 434 -9.04 31.68 16.49
N ASP A 435 -7.86 32.01 17.01
CA ASP A 435 -7.59 33.25 17.74
C ASP A 435 -6.34 33.95 17.17
N ARG A 436 -5.90 35.03 17.84
CA ARG A 436 -4.72 35.79 17.42
C ARG A 436 -3.44 34.95 17.37
N THR A 437 -3.28 34.00 18.28
CA THR A 437 -2.05 33.23 18.45
C THR A 437 -2.01 31.97 17.58
N GLY A 438 -3.17 31.40 17.26
CA GLY A 438 -3.21 30.18 16.47
C GLY A 438 -4.59 29.53 16.37
N LEU A 439 -4.56 28.22 16.19
CA LEU A 439 -5.73 27.35 16.12
C LEU A 439 -5.80 26.44 17.35
N TRP A 440 -6.95 26.44 18.01
CA TRP A 440 -7.30 25.50 19.06
C TRP A 440 -8.15 24.38 18.48
N ILE A 441 -7.66 23.15 18.58
CA ILE A 441 -8.30 21.96 18.03
C ILE A 441 -8.72 21.04 19.19
N ASN A 442 -9.94 20.50 19.12
CA ASN A 442 -10.40 19.47 20.07
C ASN A 442 -9.54 18.21 19.93
N GLY A 443 -8.62 17.99 20.86
CA GLY A 443 -7.98 16.69 21.05
C GLY A 443 -8.83 15.76 21.91
N PHE A 444 -8.40 14.50 21.98
CA PHE A 444 -9.13 13.48 22.73
C PHE A 444 -9.12 13.76 24.24
N ARG A 445 -7.93 14.01 24.81
CA ARG A 445 -7.73 14.27 26.25
C ARG A 445 -7.54 15.76 26.59
N LYS A 446 -6.86 16.50 25.73
CA LYS A 446 -6.55 17.93 25.87
C LYS A 446 -6.81 18.64 24.55
N ASP A 447 -7.07 19.93 24.62
CA ASP A 447 -7.00 20.81 23.46
C ASP A 447 -5.56 20.92 22.96
N THR A 448 -5.41 21.02 21.65
CA THR A 448 -4.12 21.23 20.99
C THR A 448 -4.10 22.64 20.42
N HIS A 449 -3.16 23.45 20.88
CA HIS A 449 -2.90 24.77 20.31
C HIS A 449 -1.82 24.65 19.24
N VAL A 450 -2.13 25.13 18.04
CA VAL A 450 -1.24 25.11 16.88
C VAL A 450 -0.97 26.57 16.50
N LEU A 451 0.29 27.00 16.55
CA LEU A 451 0.67 28.35 16.16
C LEU A 451 0.45 28.55 14.66
N TRP A 452 0.15 29.79 14.25
CA TRP A 452 -0.04 30.10 12.83
C TRP A 452 1.19 29.80 11.96
N ASP A 453 2.39 29.97 12.53
CA ASP A 453 3.65 29.78 11.81
C ASP A 453 4.03 28.29 11.68
N ASP A 454 3.50 27.44 12.54
CA ASP A 454 3.68 25.98 12.48
C ASP A 454 2.67 25.29 11.55
N LEU A 455 1.67 26.04 11.06
CA LEU A 455 0.56 25.49 10.30
C LEU A 455 0.98 25.24 8.84
N ARG A 456 1.04 23.96 8.46
CA ARG A 456 1.27 23.53 7.07
C ARG A 456 0.00 23.74 6.21
N PRO A 457 0.10 23.68 4.87
CA PRO A 457 -1.05 23.93 4.00
C PRO A 457 -2.20 22.97 4.33
N VAL A 458 -3.38 23.52 4.58
CA VAL A 458 -4.57 22.71 4.86
C VAL A 458 -4.97 21.99 3.60
N ARG A 459 -4.87 20.66 3.61
CA ARG A 459 -5.21 19.84 2.45
C ARG A 459 -6.52 19.12 2.70
N ARG A 460 -7.41 19.18 1.71
CA ARG A 460 -8.56 18.29 1.64
C ARG A 460 -8.20 17.13 0.74
N GLU A 461 -7.96 15.98 1.33
CA GLU A 461 -7.87 14.72 0.59
C GLU A 461 -9.27 14.16 0.31
N ALA A 462 -9.37 13.21 -0.63
CA ALA A 462 -10.62 12.81 -1.27
C ALA A 462 -11.81 12.53 -0.31
N PHE A 463 -11.53 12.03 0.90
CA PHE A 463 -12.54 11.72 1.92
C PHE A 463 -12.28 12.40 3.27
N GLN A 464 -11.27 13.24 3.41
CA GLN A 464 -10.87 13.81 4.70
C GLN A 464 -10.35 15.23 4.57
N VAL A 465 -10.58 16.03 5.60
CA VAL A 465 -9.90 17.33 5.75
C VAL A 465 -8.82 17.14 6.77
N GLU A 466 -7.60 17.44 6.35
CA GLU A 466 -6.40 17.28 7.13
C GLU A 466 -5.77 18.65 7.40
N LEU A 467 -5.61 18.95 8.69
CA LEU A 467 -4.81 20.07 9.18
C LEU A 467 -3.50 19.48 9.70
N ARG A 468 -2.37 19.88 9.12
CA ARG A 468 -1.03 19.43 9.52
C ARG A 468 -0.26 20.58 10.17
N TRP A 469 0.57 20.23 11.14
CA TRP A 469 1.60 21.08 11.73
C TRP A 469 2.82 20.22 12.03
N ASN A 470 3.93 20.84 12.44
CA ASN A 470 5.23 20.15 12.56
C ASN A 470 5.16 18.88 13.42
N ASP A 471 4.46 18.94 14.56
CA ASP A 471 4.40 17.82 15.53
C ASP A 471 3.08 17.03 15.50
N GLY A 472 2.28 17.13 14.43
CA GLY A 472 1.05 16.34 14.33
C GLY A 472 0.07 16.70 13.24
N SER A 473 -1.01 15.92 13.18
CA SER A 473 -2.12 16.13 12.26
C SER A 473 -3.48 15.99 12.94
N TRP A 474 -4.47 16.67 12.36
CA TRP A 474 -5.87 16.49 12.69
C TRP A 474 -6.64 16.16 11.41
N GLU A 475 -7.35 15.05 11.44
CA GLU A 475 -8.17 14.59 10.31
C GLU A 475 -9.64 14.41 10.70
N VAL A 476 -10.55 14.83 9.82
CA VAL A 476 -11.97 14.42 9.92
C VAL A 476 -12.46 13.93 8.57
N GLY A 477 -13.02 12.73 8.58
CA GLY A 477 -13.63 12.12 7.40
C GLY A 477 -14.94 12.80 7.02
N ALA A 478 -15.05 13.29 5.79
CA ALA A 478 -16.29 13.80 5.24
C ALA A 478 -16.37 13.42 3.76
N PRO A 479 -17.29 12.52 3.38
CA PRO A 479 -17.40 12.07 2.00
C PRO A 479 -17.73 13.25 1.09
N ARG A 480 -16.98 13.36 -0.01
CA ARG A 480 -17.22 14.40 -1.01
C ARG A 480 -18.58 14.26 -1.67
N TRP A 481 -19.21 15.40 -1.89
CA TRP A 481 -20.48 15.50 -2.58
C TRP A 481 -20.40 16.31 -3.88
N ASP A 482 -19.32 16.12 -4.64
CA ASP A 482 -19.03 16.87 -5.88
C ASP A 482 -20.18 16.92 -6.89
N ARG A 483 -21.06 15.90 -6.87
CA ARG A 483 -22.29 15.90 -7.68
C ARG A 483 -23.31 16.92 -7.18
N LEU A 484 -23.54 16.99 -5.86
CA LEU A 484 -24.44 17.95 -5.23
C LEU A 484 -23.90 19.38 -5.37
N GLN A 485 -22.59 19.57 -5.17
CA GLN A 485 -21.95 20.88 -5.39
C GLN A 485 -22.08 21.35 -6.84
N ARG A 486 -21.84 20.47 -7.83
CA ARG A 486 -22.00 20.84 -9.25
C ARG A 486 -23.45 21.08 -9.65
N ARG A 487 -24.39 20.33 -9.09
CA ARG A 487 -25.82 20.40 -9.48
C ARG A 487 -26.57 21.53 -8.79
N TYR A 488 -26.23 21.86 -7.54
CA TYR A 488 -26.98 22.80 -6.71
C TYR A 488 -26.14 23.98 -6.21
N GLY A 489 -24.86 24.08 -6.59
CA GLY A 489 -23.98 25.18 -6.15
C GLY A 489 -23.64 25.17 -4.67
N LEU A 490 -23.92 24.07 -3.95
CA LEU A 490 -23.70 23.96 -2.51
C LEU A 490 -22.21 23.71 -2.21
N THR A 491 -21.52 24.72 -1.66
CA THR A 491 -20.16 24.57 -1.16
C THR A 491 -20.15 23.65 0.06
N HIS A 492 -19.24 22.67 0.08
CA HIS A 492 -19.11 21.79 1.21
C HIS A 492 -18.55 22.58 2.41
N PRO A 493 -19.10 22.46 3.63
CA PRO A 493 -18.63 23.24 4.80
C PRO A 493 -17.13 23.13 5.05
N TYR A 494 -16.56 21.95 4.75
CA TYR A 494 -15.13 21.73 4.90
C TYR A 494 -14.26 22.35 3.79
N ASP A 495 -14.80 22.57 2.58
CA ASP A 495 -14.06 23.36 1.57
C ASP A 495 -13.97 24.82 2.02
N THR A 496 -15.03 25.33 2.64
CA THR A 496 -15.06 26.66 3.24
C THR A 496 -14.08 26.75 4.42
N LEU A 497 -14.08 25.77 5.34
CA LEU A 497 -13.12 25.69 6.44
C LEU A 497 -11.67 25.72 5.92
N ALA A 498 -11.33 24.84 4.98
CA ALA A 498 -9.97 24.75 4.45
C ALA A 498 -9.55 26.04 3.74
N ALA A 499 -10.45 26.64 2.96
CA ALA A 499 -10.21 27.92 2.30
C ALA A 499 -9.99 29.06 3.31
N GLU A 500 -10.84 29.18 4.33
CA GLU A 500 -10.72 30.22 5.36
C GLU A 500 -9.42 30.07 6.17
N VAL A 501 -9.08 28.86 6.60
CA VAL A 501 -7.85 28.63 7.37
C VAL A 501 -6.61 28.93 6.51
N THR A 502 -6.62 28.54 5.23
CA THR A 502 -5.53 28.87 4.29
C THR A 502 -5.36 30.38 4.17
N VAL A 503 -6.46 31.13 4.06
CA VAL A 503 -6.44 32.60 4.00
C VAL A 503 -5.89 33.21 5.29
N LEU A 504 -6.32 32.75 6.46
CA LEU A 504 -5.83 33.28 7.75
C LEU A 504 -4.34 33.04 7.96
N ARG A 505 -3.83 31.93 7.43
CA ARG A 505 -2.40 31.62 7.45
C ARG A 505 -1.64 32.55 6.51
N ASP A 506 -2.07 32.65 5.26
CA ASP A 506 -1.37 33.37 4.18
C ASP A 506 -1.49 34.90 4.31
N ASP A 507 -2.56 35.42 4.92
CA ASP A 507 -2.79 36.84 5.17
C ASP A 507 -2.95 37.13 6.68
N PRO A 508 -1.86 37.55 7.36
CA PRO A 508 -1.88 37.86 8.78
C PRO A 508 -2.86 38.98 9.17
N ALA A 509 -3.21 39.89 8.26
CA ALA A 509 -4.12 40.99 8.57
C ALA A 509 -5.57 40.53 8.76
N LEU A 510 -5.91 39.34 8.23
CA LEU A 510 -7.24 38.74 8.37
C LEU A 510 -7.37 37.87 9.64
N ARG A 511 -6.28 37.68 10.40
CA ARG A 511 -6.27 36.89 11.63
C ARG A 511 -7.21 37.51 12.69
N PRO A 512 -7.83 36.67 13.54
CA PRO A 512 -8.63 37.17 14.67
C PRO A 512 -7.80 38.08 15.59
N THR A 513 -8.44 39.11 16.16
CA THR A 513 -7.74 40.16 16.91
C THR A 513 -7.67 39.89 18.42
N ALA A 514 -8.52 39.01 18.94
CA ALA A 514 -8.59 38.67 20.35
C ALA A 514 -8.01 37.27 20.63
N ASP A 515 -7.59 37.05 21.87
CA ASP A 515 -7.21 35.73 22.37
C ASP A 515 -8.50 34.98 22.80
N SER A 516 -8.54 33.66 22.60
CA SER A 516 -9.73 32.88 22.93
C SER A 516 -9.87 32.60 24.43
N ASP A 517 -11.08 32.82 24.96
CA ASP A 517 -11.41 32.46 26.33
C ASP A 517 -11.44 30.94 26.53
N PRO A 518 -11.14 30.40 27.73
CA PRO A 518 -11.19 28.96 27.99
C PRO A 518 -12.54 28.30 27.68
N ALA A 519 -13.64 29.07 27.73
CA ALA A 519 -14.99 28.59 27.38
C ALA A 519 -15.21 28.50 25.85
N GLU A 520 -14.47 29.29 25.08
CA GLU A 520 -14.50 29.35 23.61
C GLU A 520 -13.53 28.37 22.96
N ARG A 521 -12.51 27.97 23.73
CA ARG A 521 -11.58 26.90 23.36
C ARG A 521 -12.27 25.57 23.17
N ALA A 522 -11.55 24.77 22.43
CA ALA A 522 -11.84 23.40 22.15
C ALA A 522 -12.11 22.57 23.43
N ARG A 523 -13.25 21.88 23.53
CA ARG A 523 -13.53 20.99 24.67
C ARG A 523 -12.97 19.59 24.40
N PRO A 524 -12.45 18.90 25.42
CA PRO A 524 -11.94 17.54 25.25
C PRO A 524 -13.08 16.57 24.92
N LEU A 525 -12.81 15.61 24.02
CA LEU A 525 -13.81 14.67 23.49
C LEU A 525 -14.03 13.43 24.37
N TRP A 526 -13.16 13.17 25.35
CA TRP A 526 -13.23 11.98 26.18
C TRP A 526 -14.57 11.79 26.94
N PRO A 527 -15.28 12.82 27.45
CA PRO A 527 -16.52 12.60 28.18
C PRO A 527 -17.62 12.02 27.29
N LEU A 528 -17.73 12.53 26.06
CA LEU A 528 -18.67 12.02 25.06
C LEU A 528 -18.30 10.61 24.63
N THR A 529 -17.00 10.35 24.45
CA THR A 529 -16.51 9.01 24.09
C THR A 529 -16.82 7.99 25.19
N ALA A 530 -16.58 8.36 26.45
CA ALA A 530 -16.88 7.50 27.60
C ALA A 530 -18.38 7.20 27.68
N LEU A 531 -19.25 8.19 27.43
CA LEU A 531 -20.70 8.00 27.41
C LEU A 531 -21.14 7.07 26.26
N LEU A 532 -20.60 7.24 25.05
CA LEU A 532 -20.90 6.37 23.91
C LEU A 532 -20.37 4.94 24.12
N ALA A 533 -19.17 4.79 24.69
CA ALA A 533 -18.60 3.48 25.02
C ALA A 533 -19.39 2.76 26.12
N ALA A 534 -19.86 3.49 27.14
CA ALA A 534 -20.72 2.94 28.18
C ALA A 534 -22.07 2.49 27.60
N ALA A 535 -22.69 3.30 26.73
CA ALA A 535 -23.92 2.94 26.04
C ALA A 535 -23.76 1.70 25.15
N TRP A 536 -22.65 1.61 24.41
CA TRP A 536 -22.31 0.43 23.61
C TRP A 536 -22.16 -0.83 24.47
N THR A 537 -21.40 -0.72 25.57
CA THR A 537 -21.17 -1.84 26.50
C THR A 537 -22.49 -2.31 27.11
N ALA A 538 -23.34 -1.38 27.54
CA ALA A 538 -24.66 -1.70 28.06
C ALA A 538 -25.54 -2.40 27.02
N ALA A 539 -25.52 -1.95 25.75
CA ALA A 539 -26.27 -2.60 24.68
C ALA A 539 -25.83 -4.05 24.46
N VAL A 540 -24.51 -4.30 24.40
CA VAL A 540 -23.96 -5.66 24.25
C VAL A 540 -24.31 -6.55 25.45
N VAL A 541 -24.17 -6.04 26.68
CA VAL A 541 -24.52 -6.80 27.90
C VAL A 541 -26.02 -7.12 27.92
N CYS A 542 -26.89 -6.16 27.59
CA CYS A 542 -28.32 -6.41 27.50
C CYS A 542 -28.63 -7.48 26.45
N THR A 543 -28.02 -7.45 25.27
CA THR A 543 -28.25 -8.49 24.26
C THR A 543 -27.78 -9.88 24.72
N LEU A 544 -26.68 -9.96 25.48
CA LEU A 544 -26.16 -11.22 26.02
C LEU A 544 -26.96 -11.77 27.22
N VAL A 545 -27.77 -10.94 27.89
CA VAL A 545 -28.61 -11.36 29.02
C VAL A 545 -29.99 -11.79 28.57
N TRP A 546 -30.49 -11.18 27.49
CA TRP A 546 -31.83 -11.44 26.96
C TRP A 546 -31.90 -12.65 26.01
N PHE A 547 -30.77 -13.05 25.44
CA PHE A 547 -30.60 -14.23 24.58
C PHE A 547 -29.56 -15.15 25.20
#